data_AF-A0AAX2ID10-F1
#
_entry.id   AF-A0AAX2ID10-F1
#
_cell.length_a   1.000
_cell.length_b   1.000
_cell.length_c   1.000
_cell.angle_alpha   90.00
_cell.angle_beta   90.00
_cell.angle_gamma   90.00
#
_symmetry.space_group_name_H-M   'P 1'
#
loop_
_entity.id
_entity.type
_entity.pdbx_description
1 polymer ?
#
loop_
_entity_poly.entity_id
_entity_poly.type
_entity_poly.pdbx_seq_one_letter_code
_entity_poly.pdbx_strand_id
1 'polypeptide(L)'
;MAKTISTEKIEANTKLYTFSKGSPLFSALTEAVMQGNAAQMGEPAFKNELLSWIRFNKKHSESTHDGLSYAVLGAPNLPRWVTEPIVKGSLKAEKQNKTDLKKIQSSSDMVLITSTEDDIRT
;
A
#
# COMPACT_ATOMS: atom_id res chain seq x y z
N MET A 1 2.63 -18.10 23.23
CA MET A 1 3.59 -18.88 22.41
C MET A 1 3.93 -18.04 21.18
N ALA A 2 5.18 -17.61 21.02
CA ALA A 2 5.59 -16.89 19.81
C ALA A 2 5.58 -17.89 18.65
N LYS A 3 4.73 -17.67 17.65
CA LYS A 3 4.78 -18.43 16.41
C LYS A 3 6.11 -18.11 15.74
N THR A 4 6.94 -19.13 15.61
CA THR A 4 8.22 -19.15 14.89
C THR A 4 8.03 -18.57 13.48
N ILE A 5 9.05 -17.85 12.99
CA ILE A 5 9.12 -17.39 11.60
C ILE A 5 9.08 -18.63 10.70
N SER A 6 7.93 -18.91 10.09
CA SER A 6 7.83 -19.92 9.05
C SER A 6 8.40 -19.34 7.77
N THR A 7 9.43 -19.99 7.23
CA THR A 7 9.99 -19.67 5.91
C THR A 7 9.56 -20.76 4.96
N GLU A 8 8.75 -20.39 3.98
CA GLU A 8 8.32 -21.30 2.91
C GLU A 8 8.92 -20.85 1.58
N LYS A 9 9.47 -21.81 0.85
CA LYS A 9 9.98 -21.59 -0.50
C LYS A 9 8.80 -21.71 -1.48
N ILE A 10 8.43 -20.62 -2.15
CA ILE A 10 7.36 -20.63 -3.15
C ILE A 10 7.93 -21.04 -4.52
N GLU A 11 9.08 -20.49 -4.89
CA GLU A 11 9.80 -20.79 -6.14
C GLU A 11 11.33 -20.82 -5.89
N ALA A 12 12.13 -21.15 -6.91
CA ALA A 12 13.59 -21.27 -6.80
C ALA A 12 14.25 -20.06 -6.11
N ASN A 13 13.79 -18.85 -6.42
CA ASN A 13 14.37 -17.57 -6.00
C ASN A 13 13.43 -16.72 -5.13
N THR A 14 12.29 -17.24 -4.70
CA THR A 14 11.28 -16.49 -3.94
C THR A 14 11.01 -17.15 -2.59
N LYS A 15 11.12 -16.37 -1.52
CA LYS A 15 10.86 -16.81 -0.14
C LYS A 15 9.69 -16.04 0.45
N LEU A 16 8.88 -16.75 1.23
CA LEU A 16 7.80 -16.20 2.01
C LEU A 16 8.12 -16.32 3.50
N TYR A 17 7.95 -15.22 4.22
CA TYR A 17 8.11 -15.13 5.66
C TYR A 17 6.80 -14.67 6.30
N THR A 18 6.40 -15.32 7.39
CA THR A 18 5.22 -14.92 8.17
C THR A 18 5.62 -14.42 9.54
N PHE A 19 5.09 -13.27 9.95
CA PHE A 19 5.32 -12.66 11.25
C PHE A 19 4.01 -12.47 11.98
N SER A 20 3.80 -13.21 13.07
CA SER A 20 2.61 -13.03 13.89
C SER A 20 2.65 -11.73 14.68
N LYS A 21 1.47 -11.15 14.88
CA LYS A 21 1.27 -9.96 15.70
C LYS A 21 1.89 -10.14 17.10
N GLY A 22 2.60 -9.12 17.56
CA GLY A 22 3.31 -9.12 18.84
C GLY A 22 4.76 -9.63 18.77
N SER A 23 5.21 -10.15 17.62
CA SER A 23 6.64 -10.40 17.40
C SER A 23 7.41 -9.09 17.19
N PRO A 24 8.70 -9.01 17.55
CA PRO A 24 9.53 -7.84 17.27
C PRO A 24 9.59 -7.48 15.77
N LEU A 25 9.59 -8.48 14.89
CA LEU A 25 9.62 -8.25 13.43
C LEU A 25 8.30 -7.70 12.88
N PHE A 26 7.15 -8.07 13.45
CA PHE A 26 5.87 -7.44 13.10
C PHE A 26 5.91 -5.94 13.39
N SER A 27 6.43 -5.54 14.55
CA SER A 27 6.59 -4.13 14.91
C SER A 27 7.59 -3.41 14.00
N ALA A 28 8.75 -4.01 13.74
CA ALA A 28 9.77 -3.45 12.85
C ALA A 28 9.23 -3.23 11.42
N LEU A 29 8.48 -4.19 10.87
CA LEU A 29 7.84 -4.05 9.57
C LEU A 29 6.74 -2.98 9.59
N THR A 30 5.98 -2.87 10.68
CA THR A 30 5.00 -1.80 10.85
C THR A 30 5.67 -0.43 10.77
N GLU A 31 6.78 -0.23 11.49
CA GLU A 31 7.56 1.01 11.45
C GLU A 31 8.13 1.29 10.06
N ALA A 32 8.67 0.29 9.38
CA ALA A 32 9.15 0.42 8.01
C ALA A 32 8.05 0.88 7.05
N VAL A 33 6.84 0.32 7.16
CA VAL A 33 5.68 0.78 6.36
C VAL A 33 5.33 2.24 6.68
N MET A 34 5.34 2.64 7.95
CA MET A 34 5.05 4.04 8.34
C MET A 34 6.10 5.02 7.80
N GLN A 35 7.38 4.63 7.79
CA GLN A 35 8.47 5.43 7.23
C GLN A 35 8.37 5.52 5.70
N GLY A 36 8.10 4.41 5.02
CA GLY A 36 7.90 4.38 3.57
C GLY A 36 6.74 5.28 3.13
N ASN A 37 5.59 5.19 3.82
CA ASN A 37 4.46 6.08 3.60
C ASN A 37 4.82 7.57 3.79
N ALA A 38 5.62 7.89 4.82
CA ALA A 38 6.07 9.27 5.05
C ALA A 38 6.98 9.78 3.94
N ALA A 39 7.94 8.97 3.49
CA ALA A 39 8.83 9.30 2.38
C ALA A 39 8.04 9.51 1.07
N GLN A 40 7.15 8.58 0.72
CA GLN A 40 6.33 8.63 -0.48
C GLN A 40 5.37 9.83 -0.49
N MET A 41 4.63 10.07 0.61
CA MET A 41 3.69 11.19 0.70
C MET A 41 4.38 12.55 0.87
N GLY A 42 5.67 12.56 1.22
CA GLY A 42 6.52 13.74 1.23
C GLY A 42 7.03 14.13 -0.15
N GLU A 43 7.02 13.21 -1.13
CA GLU A 43 7.65 13.42 -2.42
C GLU A 43 6.67 13.84 -3.53
N PRO A 44 6.78 15.07 -4.08
CA PRO A 44 5.88 15.54 -5.12
C PRO A 44 5.87 14.69 -6.40
N ALA A 45 7.01 14.17 -6.85
CA ALA A 45 7.07 13.33 -8.04
C ALA A 45 6.23 12.05 -7.87
N PHE A 46 6.39 11.38 -6.72
CA PHE A 46 5.61 10.20 -6.37
C PHE A 46 4.10 10.51 -6.32
N LYS A 47 3.72 11.62 -5.68
CA LYS A 47 2.31 12.02 -5.60
C LYS A 47 1.71 12.31 -6.97
N ASN A 48 2.47 12.94 -7.85
CA ASN A 48 2.04 13.22 -9.22
C ASN A 48 1.84 11.92 -10.01
N GLU A 49 2.76 10.97 -9.88
CA GLU A 49 2.62 9.64 -10.47
C GLU A 49 1.36 8.92 -9.93
N LEU A 50 1.20 8.87 -8.60
CA LEU A 50 0.04 8.24 -7.97
C LEU A 50 -1.29 8.88 -8.42
N LEU A 51 -1.35 10.21 -8.53
CA LEU A 51 -2.53 10.91 -9.05
C LEU A 51 -2.81 10.58 -10.52
N SER A 52 -1.78 10.33 -11.32
CA SER A 52 -1.92 9.90 -12.72
C SER A 52 -2.53 8.50 -12.84
N TRP A 53 -2.31 7.64 -11.84
CA TRP A 53 -2.92 6.32 -11.75
C TRP A 53 -4.37 6.32 -11.24
N ILE A 54 -4.85 7.40 -10.60
CA ILE A 54 -6.19 7.43 -10.00
C ILE A 54 -7.27 7.77 -11.05
N ARG A 55 -8.32 6.95 -11.09
CA ARG A 55 -9.52 7.15 -11.90
C ARG A 55 -10.63 7.77 -11.07
N PHE A 56 -10.64 9.11 -11.04
CA PHE A 56 -11.47 9.95 -10.18
C PHE A 56 -12.99 9.72 -10.17
N ASN A 57 -13.58 9.06 -11.16
CA ASN A 57 -15.00 8.71 -11.17
C ASN A 57 -15.29 7.54 -12.12
N LYS A 58 -16.53 7.07 -12.13
CA LYS A 58 -16.96 5.95 -12.98
C LYS A 58 -16.67 6.20 -14.46
N LYS A 59 -17.04 7.37 -14.99
CA LYS A 59 -16.80 7.74 -16.40
C LYS A 59 -15.31 7.68 -16.78
N HIS A 60 -14.42 8.16 -15.92
CA HIS A 60 -12.98 8.13 -16.15
C HIS A 60 -12.42 6.71 -16.12
N SER A 61 -12.92 5.88 -15.20
CA SER A 61 -12.55 4.45 -15.12
C SER A 61 -12.97 3.70 -16.38
N GLU A 62 -14.21 3.91 -16.83
CA GLU A 62 -14.77 3.27 -18.03
C GLU A 62 -14.14 3.76 -19.33
N SER A 63 -13.60 4.99 -19.37
CA SER A 63 -12.94 5.48 -20.58
C SER A 63 -11.53 4.92 -20.76
N THR A 64 -10.83 4.60 -19.66
CA THR A 64 -9.40 4.24 -19.67
C THR A 64 -9.14 2.76 -19.46
N HIS A 65 -10.08 2.04 -18.82
CA HIS A 65 -9.98 0.60 -18.55
C HIS A 65 -8.72 0.17 -17.77
N ASP A 66 -8.13 1.08 -17.00
CA ASP A 66 -6.91 0.87 -16.24
C ASP A 66 -6.89 1.68 -14.93
N GLY A 67 -5.77 1.63 -14.21
CA GLY A 67 -5.52 2.46 -13.02
C GLY A 67 -6.30 2.07 -11.76
N LEU A 68 -6.16 2.91 -10.73
CA LEU A 68 -6.81 2.76 -9.42
C LEU A 68 -8.15 3.48 -9.41
N SER A 69 -9.25 2.72 -9.30
CA SER A 69 -10.60 3.29 -9.25
C SER A 69 -10.81 4.23 -8.05
N TYR A 70 -11.58 5.31 -8.21
CA TYR A 70 -11.99 6.19 -7.10
C TYR A 70 -12.61 5.42 -5.92
N ALA A 71 -13.23 4.26 -6.19
CA ALA A 71 -13.85 3.41 -5.18
C ALA A 71 -12.85 2.85 -4.15
N VAL A 72 -11.61 2.52 -4.56
CA VAL A 72 -10.59 2.03 -3.61
C VAL A 72 -10.12 3.11 -2.64
N LEU A 73 -10.39 4.38 -2.95
CA LEU A 73 -10.12 5.52 -2.08
C LEU A 73 -11.32 5.88 -1.19
N GLY A 74 -12.44 5.15 -1.30
CA GLY A 74 -13.69 5.46 -0.60
C GLY A 74 -14.33 6.78 -1.06
N ALA A 75 -13.93 7.29 -2.22
CA ALA A 75 -14.49 8.53 -2.76
C ALA A 75 -15.90 8.29 -3.32
N PRO A 76 -16.84 9.23 -3.16
CA PRO A 76 -18.13 9.16 -3.83
C PRO A 76 -17.96 9.35 -5.35
N ASN A 77 -18.87 8.77 -6.14
CA ASN A 77 -18.88 8.96 -7.60
C ASN A 77 -19.36 10.38 -7.96
N LEU A 78 -18.45 11.35 -7.95
CA LEU A 78 -18.74 12.75 -8.24
C LEU A 78 -17.94 13.25 -9.47
N PRO A 79 -18.29 14.41 -10.04
CA PRO A 79 -17.47 15.04 -11.07
C PRO A 79 -16.01 15.21 -10.61
N ARG A 80 -15.06 15.03 -11.55
CA ARG A 80 -13.62 15.00 -11.23
C ARG A 80 -13.14 16.20 -10.43
N TRP A 81 -13.64 17.39 -10.75
CA TRP A 81 -13.29 18.64 -10.07
C TRP A 81 -13.66 18.65 -8.57
N VAL A 82 -14.62 17.82 -8.15
CA VAL A 82 -14.99 17.62 -6.73
C VAL A 82 -14.14 16.54 -6.08
N THR A 83 -13.93 15.41 -6.76
CA THR A 83 -13.20 14.26 -6.21
C THR A 83 -11.71 14.50 -6.13
N GLU A 84 -11.12 15.23 -7.07
CA GLU A 84 -9.67 15.42 -7.16
C GLU A 84 -9.09 16.18 -5.95
N PRO A 85 -9.69 17.29 -5.47
CA PRO A 85 -9.28 17.92 -4.21
C PRO A 85 -9.38 17.01 -2.99
N ILE A 86 -10.44 16.17 -2.90
CA ILE A 86 -10.63 15.22 -1.79
C ILE A 86 -9.49 14.20 -1.76
N VAL A 87 -9.16 13.63 -2.93
CA VAL A 87 -8.05 12.68 -3.10
C VAL A 87 -6.70 13.33 -2.79
N LYS A 88 -6.43 14.52 -3.34
CA LYS A 88 -5.19 15.27 -3.01
C LYS A 88 -5.06 15.51 -1.50
N GLY A 89 -6.19 15.79 -0.84
CA GLY A 89 -6.26 15.96 0.61
C GLY A 89 -6.08 14.67 1.41
N SER A 90 -6.28 13.48 0.82
CA SER A 90 -6.02 12.18 1.46
C SER A 90 -4.58 11.72 1.30
N LEU A 91 -3.86 12.18 0.28
CA LEU A 91 -2.43 11.90 0.04
C LEU A 91 -1.51 12.69 0.99
N LYS A 92 -1.64 12.40 2.30
CA LYS A 92 -0.81 12.94 3.38
C LYS A 92 -0.29 11.80 4.24
N ALA A 93 0.98 11.87 4.63
CA ALA A 93 1.65 10.85 5.45
C ALA A 93 0.84 10.48 6.70
N GLU A 94 0.36 11.47 7.47
CA GLU A 94 -0.42 11.24 8.69
C GLU A 94 -1.72 10.46 8.44
N LYS A 95 -2.45 10.79 7.36
CA LYS A 95 -3.71 10.11 7.03
C LYS A 95 -3.46 8.67 6.55
N GLN A 96 -2.44 8.49 5.72
CA GLN A 96 -2.02 7.17 5.23
C GLN A 96 -1.57 6.29 6.41
N ASN A 97 -0.66 6.78 7.24
CA ASN A 97 -0.16 6.07 8.42
C ASN A 97 -1.26 5.75 9.42
N LYS A 98 -2.17 6.68 9.71
CA LYS A 98 -3.31 6.40 10.61
C LYS A 98 -4.19 5.26 10.09
N THR A 99 -4.47 5.25 8.79
CA THR A 99 -5.32 4.24 8.17
C THR A 99 -4.62 2.89 8.09
N ASP A 100 -3.38 2.86 7.64
CA ASP A 100 -2.61 1.64 7.48
C ASP A 100 -2.21 1.03 8.81
N LEU A 101 -1.85 1.83 9.82
CA LEU A 101 -1.60 1.34 11.17
C LEU A 101 -2.84 0.65 11.74
N LYS A 102 -4.03 1.21 11.54
CA LYS A 102 -5.28 0.56 11.99
C LYS A 102 -5.48 -0.80 11.30
N LYS A 103 -5.23 -0.89 9.99
CA LYS A 103 -5.34 -2.16 9.23
C LYS A 103 -4.32 -3.19 9.71
N ILE A 104 -3.06 -2.78 9.85
CA ILE A 104 -1.98 -3.63 10.36
C ILE A 104 -2.33 -4.13 11.77
N GLN A 105 -2.75 -3.24 12.68
CA GLN A 105 -3.14 -3.62 14.04
C GLN A 105 -4.36 -4.54 14.11
N SER A 106 -5.26 -4.50 13.12
CA SER A 106 -6.38 -5.44 13.02
C SER A 106 -6.01 -6.79 12.39
N SER A 107 -4.78 -6.94 11.86
CA SER A 107 -4.31 -8.18 11.23
C SER A 107 -3.67 -9.13 12.23
N SER A 108 -3.80 -10.44 11.99
CA SER A 108 -3.17 -11.47 12.85
C SER A 108 -1.67 -11.64 12.55
N ASP A 109 -1.28 -11.49 11.29
CA ASP A 109 0.05 -11.76 10.77
C ASP A 109 0.40 -10.78 9.64
N MET A 110 1.69 -10.57 9.41
CA MET A 110 2.24 -9.96 8.20
C MET A 110 2.97 -11.02 7.39
N VAL A 111 2.82 -10.97 6.07
CA VAL A 111 3.54 -11.82 5.13
C VAL A 111 4.52 -10.97 4.35
N LEU A 112 5.80 -11.33 4.36
CA LEU A 112 6.85 -10.71 3.55
C LEU A 112 7.28 -11.69 2.46
N ILE A 113 7.14 -11.27 1.22
CA ILE A 113 7.61 -12.00 0.04
C ILE A 113 8.91 -11.33 -0.40
N THR A 114 9.95 -12.13 -0.63
CA THR A 114 11.27 -11.65 -1.03
C THR A 114 11.78 -12.42 -2.23
N SER A 115 12.56 -11.77 -3.08
CA SER A 115 13.41 -12.38 -4.09
C SER A 115 14.88 -12.30 -3.66
N THR A 116 15.74 -13.14 -4.25
CA THR A 116 17.19 -13.02 -4.07
C THR A 116 17.78 -11.79 -4.77
N GLU A 117 17.19 -11.41 -5.90
CA GLU A 117 17.64 -10.31 -6.75
C GLU A 117 16.49 -9.34 -7.05
N ASP A 118 16.83 -8.09 -7.37
CA ASP A 118 15.90 -7.06 -7.86
C ASP A 118 16.09 -6.86 -9.37
N ASP A 119 15.53 -7.78 -10.14
CA ASP A 119 15.66 -7.82 -11.60
C ASP A 119 14.34 -8.15 -12.31
N ILE A 120 14.33 -7.95 -13.62
CA ILE A 120 13.28 -8.45 -14.50
C ILE A 120 13.70 -9.85 -14.95
N ARG A 121 12.86 -10.85 -14.67
CA ARG A 121 13.02 -12.21 -15.21
C ARG A 121 13.08 -12.11 -16.74
N THR A 122 14.27 -12.33 -17.28
CA THR A 122 14.55 -12.41 -18.72
C THR A 122 14.47 -13.84 -19.21
#